data_AF-A0A8C3PSS8-F1
#
_entry.id   AF-A0A8C3PSS8-F1
#
_cell.length_a   1.000
_cell.length_b   1.000
_cell.length_c   1.000
_cell.angle_alpha   90.00
_cell.angle_beta   90.00
_cell.angle_gamma   90.00
#
_symmetry.space_group_name_H-M   'P 1'
#
loop_
_entity.id
_entity.type
_entity.pdbx_description
1 polymer ?
#
loop_
_entity_poly.entity_id
_entity_poly.type
_entity_poly.pdbx_seq_one_letter_code
_entity_poly.pdbx_strand_id
1 'polypeptide(L)'
;MPPPPGPPRPPQCHPPVPPLPGVSPPRCHPPCPPQAKLEVAVAQELQLSEDTWAEEVPPQELQEGLATRVTGLLRAHVERAPQITPEFGREMAHSLLGVLVAFLHSFQRKVERFLEAPGEATPPDGATSRAIALVNCCPPFRAFAERLAQFGHPESEEPRRQAHAALEKVTRLCNHVLTQRLFEDLKPYFNKLLKRKWLTSSEAFDTIVMLITSFTQKLRPLRPEPYQVLVSEVHRRVLLEYVRPLMQVRMVCTSAKMRARVAARLGDEARQLRELFTRLDSASPWLDSVVPRLRELLVLEDTAALQMEVGVLARDFPDVR
;
A
#
# COMPACT_ATOMS: atom_id res chain seq x y z
N MET A 1 44.73 68.57 -56.25
CA MET A 1 43.55 67.77 -55.85
C MET A 1 43.96 66.86 -54.71
N PRO A 2 43.40 67.04 -53.50
CA PRO A 2 43.70 66.20 -52.34
C PRO A 2 42.96 64.85 -52.42
N PRO A 3 43.51 63.77 -51.84
CA PRO A 3 42.85 62.45 -51.85
C PRO A 3 41.63 62.42 -50.92
N PRO A 4 40.66 61.52 -51.17
CA PRO A 4 39.46 61.41 -50.34
C PRO A 4 39.78 60.84 -48.95
N PRO A 5 38.99 61.19 -47.92
CA PRO A 5 39.17 60.65 -46.57
C PRO A 5 38.83 59.16 -46.54
N GLY A 6 39.72 58.36 -45.94
CA GLY A 6 39.51 56.93 -45.72
C GLY A 6 38.38 56.62 -44.72
N PRO A 7 37.87 55.39 -44.70
CA PRO A 7 36.73 55.01 -43.87
C PRO A 7 37.04 55.09 -42.37
N PRO A 8 36.04 55.32 -41.50
CA PRO A 8 36.23 55.44 -40.06
C PRO A 8 36.70 54.10 -39.47
N ARG A 9 37.68 54.16 -38.54
CA ARG A 9 38.16 52.99 -37.80
C ARG A 9 37.04 52.41 -36.92
N PRO A 10 36.93 51.08 -36.78
CA PRO A 10 35.97 50.47 -35.87
C PRO A 10 36.28 50.85 -34.41
N PRO A 11 35.27 50.94 -33.54
CA PRO A 11 35.46 51.22 -32.12
C PRO A 11 36.33 50.13 -31.49
N GLN A 12 37.37 50.54 -30.76
CA GLN A 12 38.17 49.62 -29.96
C GLN A 12 37.28 49.06 -28.85
N CYS A 13 36.99 47.77 -28.89
CA CYS A 13 36.38 47.08 -27.76
C CYS A 13 37.36 47.12 -26.59
N HIS A 14 37.05 47.95 -25.58
CA HIS A 14 37.71 47.85 -24.29
C HIS A 14 37.48 46.44 -23.72
N PRO A 15 38.49 45.83 -23.07
CA PRO A 15 38.28 44.57 -22.38
C PRO A 15 37.23 44.74 -21.28
N PRO A 16 36.40 43.72 -20.99
CA PRO A 16 35.42 43.80 -19.91
C PRO A 16 36.14 44.08 -18.59
N VAL A 17 35.67 45.12 -17.89
CA VAL A 17 36.13 45.45 -16.54
C VAL A 17 35.87 44.23 -15.64
N PRO A 18 36.88 43.69 -14.94
CA PRO A 18 36.66 42.57 -14.03
C PRO A 18 35.72 43.00 -12.89
N PRO A 19 34.81 42.13 -12.43
CA PRO A 19 33.92 42.45 -11.34
C PRO A 19 34.72 42.73 -10.06
N LEU A 20 34.27 43.74 -9.31
CA LEU A 20 34.81 44.06 -7.98
C LEU A 20 34.75 42.81 -7.08
N PRO A 21 35.83 42.47 -6.35
CA PRO A 21 35.82 41.33 -5.44
C PRO A 21 34.82 41.59 -4.31
N GLY A 22 33.76 40.79 -4.23
CA GLY A 22 32.79 40.82 -3.13
C GLY A 22 31.32 41.02 -3.54
N VAL A 23 31.01 41.25 -4.82
CA VAL A 23 29.61 41.30 -5.29
C VAL A 23 29.28 40.00 -6.01
N SER A 24 28.64 39.08 -5.29
CA SER A 24 27.97 37.93 -5.90
C SER A 24 26.99 38.44 -6.95
N PRO A 25 26.99 37.93 -8.20
CA PRO A 25 25.99 38.33 -9.18
C PRO A 25 24.59 38.05 -8.61
N PRO A 26 23.58 38.90 -8.90
CA PRO A 26 22.22 38.60 -8.51
C PRO A 26 21.88 37.23 -9.06
N ARG A 27 21.52 36.30 -8.17
CA ARG A 27 21.07 34.96 -8.56
C ARG A 27 19.77 35.15 -9.34
N CYS A 28 19.88 35.26 -10.66
CA CYS A 28 18.73 35.14 -11.57
C CYS A 28 18.28 33.68 -11.55
N HIS A 29 17.58 33.31 -10.47
CA HIS A 29 16.77 32.11 -10.48
C HIS A 29 15.66 32.34 -11.53
N PRO A 30 15.47 31.45 -12.51
CA PRO A 30 14.28 31.51 -13.34
C PRO A 30 13.06 31.48 -12.41
N PRO A 31 11.97 32.21 -12.72
CA PRO A 31 10.80 32.20 -11.86
C PRO A 31 10.31 30.77 -11.72
N CYS A 32 10.41 30.23 -10.50
CA CYS A 32 9.73 29.02 -10.11
C CYS A 32 8.25 29.20 -10.50
N PRO A 33 7.60 28.23 -11.17
CA PRO A 33 6.15 28.32 -11.35
C PRO A 33 5.53 28.55 -9.97
N PRO A 34 4.61 29.51 -9.82
CA PRO A 34 4.03 29.77 -8.51
C PRO A 34 3.38 28.48 -8.04
N GLN A 35 3.82 27.97 -6.90
CA GLN A 35 3.37 26.71 -6.27
C GLN A 35 1.83 26.54 -6.35
N ALA A 36 1.10 27.64 -6.19
CA ALA A 36 -0.36 27.70 -6.35
C ALA A 36 -0.88 27.18 -7.71
N LYS A 37 -0.18 27.43 -8.83
CA LYS A 37 -0.59 26.90 -10.15
C LYS A 37 -0.47 25.38 -10.22
N LEU A 38 0.58 24.82 -9.60
CA LEU A 38 0.78 23.38 -9.52
C LEU A 38 -0.27 22.72 -8.63
N GLU A 39 -0.55 23.31 -7.46
CA GLU A 39 -1.63 22.87 -6.57
C GLU A 39 -3.00 22.84 -7.27
N VAL A 40 -3.33 23.89 -8.03
CA VAL A 40 -4.56 23.94 -8.83
C VAL A 40 -4.58 22.84 -9.90
N ALA A 41 -3.47 22.64 -10.62
CA ALA A 41 -3.41 21.63 -11.68
C ALA A 41 -3.59 20.20 -11.13
N VAL A 42 -2.91 19.84 -10.04
CA VAL A 42 -3.08 18.50 -9.44
C VAL A 42 -4.46 18.32 -8.80
N ALA A 43 -5.06 19.39 -8.28
CA ALA A 43 -6.43 19.35 -7.77
C ALA A 43 -7.46 19.14 -8.89
N GLN A 44 -7.26 19.74 -10.08
CA GLN A 44 -8.09 19.51 -11.26
C GLN A 44 -8.02 18.05 -11.72
N GLU A 45 -6.82 17.47 -11.76
CA GLU A 45 -6.64 16.04 -12.09
C GLU A 45 -7.39 15.11 -11.13
N LEU A 46 -7.37 15.44 -9.83
CA LEU A 46 -8.12 14.71 -8.82
C LEU A 46 -9.63 14.84 -9.02
N GLN A 47 -10.12 16.04 -9.34
CA GLN A 47 -11.54 16.26 -9.57
C GLN A 47 -12.04 15.47 -10.79
N LEU A 48 -11.32 15.56 -11.91
CA LEU A 48 -11.63 14.78 -13.12
C LEU A 48 -11.64 13.28 -12.83
N SER A 49 -10.70 12.80 -12.00
CA SER A 49 -10.69 11.40 -11.60
C SER A 49 -11.91 11.05 -10.73
N GLU A 50 -12.28 11.90 -9.77
CA GLU A 50 -13.43 11.65 -8.89
C GLU A 50 -14.74 11.57 -9.67
N ASP A 51 -14.94 12.44 -10.66
CA ASP A 51 -16.15 12.47 -11.49
C ASP A 51 -16.34 11.13 -12.24
N THR A 52 -15.23 10.50 -12.65
CA THR A 52 -15.25 9.18 -13.31
C THR A 52 -15.35 7.99 -12.35
N TRP A 53 -15.17 8.18 -11.03
CA TRP A 53 -15.23 7.05 -10.09
C TRP A 53 -16.63 6.44 -10.03
N ALA A 54 -17.69 7.20 -10.31
CA ALA A 54 -19.05 6.67 -10.34
C ALA A 54 -19.39 5.91 -11.63
N GLU A 55 -18.62 6.13 -12.70
CA GLU A 55 -18.89 5.57 -14.03
C GLU A 55 -18.38 4.13 -14.15
N GLU A 56 -19.06 3.30 -14.95
CA GLU A 56 -18.61 1.95 -15.29
C GLU A 56 -17.51 2.00 -16.35
N VAL A 57 -16.35 2.54 -15.97
CA VAL A 57 -15.19 2.65 -16.86
C VAL A 57 -14.48 1.30 -16.96
N PRO A 58 -14.11 0.83 -18.17
CA PRO A 58 -13.34 -0.39 -18.36
C PRO A 58 -12.03 -0.38 -17.54
N PRO A 59 -11.61 -1.52 -16.95
CA PRO A 59 -10.41 -1.61 -16.11
C PRO A 59 -9.11 -1.13 -16.77
N GLN A 60 -9.04 -1.14 -18.11
CA GLN A 60 -7.89 -0.70 -18.89
C GLN A 60 -7.79 0.83 -19.03
N GLU A 61 -8.92 1.55 -19.07
CA GLU A 61 -8.95 3.02 -19.12
C GLU A 61 -8.67 3.63 -17.74
N LEU A 62 -9.04 2.92 -16.68
CA LEU A 62 -8.73 3.28 -15.29
C LEU A 62 -7.21 3.16 -14.98
N GLN A 63 -6.43 2.44 -15.80
CA GLN A 63 -5.00 2.18 -15.62
C GLN A 63 -4.09 3.30 -16.13
N GLU A 64 -4.55 4.18 -17.02
CA GLU A 64 -3.90 5.49 -17.26
C GLU A 64 -4.27 6.41 -16.09
N GLY A 65 -3.78 6.01 -14.93
CA GLY A 65 -4.29 6.41 -13.64
C GLY A 65 -3.82 7.80 -13.24
N LEU A 66 -4.67 8.48 -12.48
CA LEU A 66 -4.41 9.71 -11.74
C LEU A 66 -2.95 9.87 -11.28
N ALA A 67 -2.35 8.80 -10.75
CA ALA A 67 -0.96 8.81 -10.29
C ALA A 67 0.07 9.10 -11.39
N THR A 68 -0.10 8.59 -12.61
CA THR A 68 0.80 8.88 -13.73
C THR A 68 0.69 10.34 -14.16
N ARG A 69 -0.52 10.89 -14.27
CA ARG A 69 -0.73 12.30 -14.66
C ARG A 69 -0.17 13.25 -13.62
N VAL A 70 -0.53 13.06 -12.34
CA VAL A 70 -0.05 13.91 -11.25
C VAL A 70 1.46 13.80 -11.05
N THR A 71 2.03 12.59 -11.03
CA THR A 71 3.50 12.46 -10.90
C THR A 71 4.23 12.97 -12.14
N GLY A 72 3.65 12.87 -13.34
CA GLY A 72 4.20 13.45 -14.57
C GLY A 72 4.26 14.98 -14.53
N LEU A 73 3.16 15.63 -14.12
CA LEU A 73 3.09 17.09 -13.94
C LEU A 73 4.17 17.59 -12.97
N LEU A 74 4.30 16.94 -11.81
CA LEU A 74 5.29 17.35 -10.80
C LEU A 74 6.73 17.03 -11.24
N ARG A 75 6.97 15.88 -11.88
CA ARG A 75 8.30 15.44 -12.32
C ARG A 75 8.95 16.41 -13.31
N ALA A 76 8.16 16.99 -14.23
CA ALA A 76 8.65 17.94 -15.22
C ALA A 76 9.37 19.16 -14.58
N HIS A 77 9.04 19.49 -13.33
CA HIS A 77 9.66 20.58 -12.59
C HIS A 77 10.92 20.15 -11.83
N VAL A 78 10.97 18.91 -11.32
CA VAL A 78 12.14 18.38 -10.60
C VAL A 78 13.28 18.04 -11.55
N GLU A 79 13.02 17.46 -12.73
CA GLU A 79 14.10 17.01 -13.63
C GLU A 79 14.91 18.16 -14.24
N ARG A 80 14.30 19.34 -14.33
CA ARG A 80 14.93 20.56 -14.88
C ARG A 80 15.66 21.38 -13.82
N ALA A 81 15.32 21.22 -12.53
CA ALA A 81 15.85 22.06 -11.45
C ALA A 81 17.35 21.84 -11.13
N PRO A 82 17.87 20.59 -11.07
CA PRO A 82 19.29 20.32 -10.83
C PRO A 82 20.23 20.85 -11.91
N GLN A 83 19.71 21.10 -13.11
CA GLN A 83 20.49 21.67 -14.22
C GLN A 83 20.82 23.16 -13.97
N ILE A 84 20.12 23.81 -13.04
CA ILE A 84 20.39 25.19 -12.62
C ILE A 84 21.40 25.21 -11.48
N THR A 85 21.03 24.65 -10.31
CA THR A 85 21.95 24.38 -9.20
C THR A 85 21.45 23.21 -8.34
N PRO A 86 22.34 22.47 -7.66
CA PRO A 86 21.95 21.42 -6.71
C PRO A 86 21.05 21.95 -5.58
N GLU A 87 21.35 23.12 -5.03
CA GLU A 87 20.57 23.77 -3.97
C GLU A 87 19.14 24.04 -4.44
N PHE A 88 18.98 24.58 -5.64
CA PHE A 88 17.65 24.84 -6.21
C PHE A 88 16.87 23.54 -6.45
N GLY A 89 17.56 22.47 -6.86
CA GLY A 89 16.96 21.14 -6.96
C GLY A 89 16.40 20.63 -5.62
N ARG A 90 17.12 20.85 -4.50
CA ARG A 90 16.66 20.47 -3.16
C ARG A 90 15.44 21.25 -2.71
N GLU A 91 15.46 22.56 -2.86
CA GLU A 91 14.33 23.44 -2.51
C GLU A 91 13.08 23.11 -3.35
N MET A 92 13.27 22.91 -4.66
CA MET A 92 12.19 22.53 -5.57
C MET A 92 11.58 21.18 -5.17
N ALA A 93 12.42 20.17 -4.89
CA ALA A 93 11.95 18.86 -4.49
C ALA A 93 11.16 18.91 -3.17
N HIS A 94 11.62 19.70 -2.20
CA HIS A 94 10.92 19.91 -0.93
C HIS A 94 9.56 20.60 -1.14
N SER A 95 9.52 21.68 -1.92
CA SER A 95 8.25 22.38 -2.24
C SER A 95 7.25 21.46 -2.95
N LEU A 96 7.70 20.68 -3.93
CA LEU A 96 6.82 19.74 -4.66
C LEU A 96 6.37 18.55 -3.80
N LEU A 97 7.16 18.16 -2.79
CA LEU A 97 6.73 17.18 -1.79
C LEU A 97 5.60 17.75 -0.94
N GLY A 98 5.65 19.03 -0.57
CA GLY A 98 4.54 19.74 0.07
C GLY A 98 3.26 19.76 -0.79
N VAL A 99 3.38 20.07 -2.08
CA VAL A 99 2.25 20.03 -3.03
C VAL A 99 1.66 18.61 -3.11
N LEU A 100 2.52 17.59 -3.18
CA LEU A 100 2.09 16.19 -3.21
C LEU A 100 1.35 15.79 -1.92
N VAL A 101 1.84 16.20 -0.75
CA VAL A 101 1.17 15.93 0.54
C VAL A 101 -0.23 16.54 0.58
N ALA A 102 -0.38 17.81 0.18
CA ALA A 102 -1.69 18.46 0.13
C ALA A 102 -2.66 17.74 -0.82
N PHE A 103 -2.16 17.33 -1.99
CA PHE A 103 -2.90 16.50 -2.93
C PHE A 103 -3.31 15.15 -2.31
N LEU A 104 -2.39 14.44 -1.66
CA LEU A 104 -2.65 13.12 -1.08
C LEU A 104 -3.66 13.16 0.06
N HIS A 105 -3.67 14.21 0.88
CA HIS A 105 -4.73 14.42 1.86
C HIS A 105 -6.09 14.70 1.22
N SER A 106 -6.13 15.42 0.09
CA SER A 106 -7.36 15.61 -0.68
C SER A 106 -7.86 14.29 -1.26
N PHE A 107 -6.96 13.55 -1.91
CA PHE A 107 -7.23 12.22 -2.48
C PHE A 107 -7.78 11.26 -1.42
N GLN A 108 -7.10 11.16 -0.28
CA GLN A 108 -7.52 10.33 0.85
C GLN A 108 -8.94 10.68 1.33
N ARG A 109 -9.26 11.97 1.53
CA ARG A 109 -10.60 12.39 1.98
C ARG A 109 -11.68 12.08 0.95
N LYS A 110 -11.40 12.27 -0.34
CA LYS A 110 -12.35 11.94 -1.42
C LYS A 110 -12.58 10.44 -1.52
N VAL A 111 -11.53 9.63 -1.43
CA VAL A 111 -11.64 8.16 -1.39
C VAL A 111 -12.45 7.69 -0.20
N GLU A 112 -12.20 8.23 0.99
CA GLU A 112 -12.97 7.92 2.21
C GLU A 112 -14.46 8.18 2.01
N ARG A 113 -14.83 9.37 1.52
CA ARG A 113 -16.23 9.72 1.20
C ARG A 113 -16.84 8.82 0.14
N PHE A 114 -16.08 8.50 -0.90
CA PHE A 114 -16.56 7.66 -2.00
C PHE A 114 -16.84 6.22 -1.54
N LEU A 115 -15.99 5.66 -0.68
CA LEU A 115 -16.15 4.30 -0.17
C LEU A 115 -17.17 4.20 0.97
N GLU A 116 -17.41 5.27 1.72
CA GLU A 116 -18.42 5.33 2.80
C GLU A 116 -19.83 5.65 2.30
N ALA A 117 -19.98 6.20 1.08
CA ALA A 117 -21.28 6.53 0.52
C ALA A 117 -22.19 5.27 0.47
N PRO A 118 -23.46 5.35 0.94
CA PRO A 118 -24.37 4.22 0.90
C PRO A 118 -24.48 3.66 -0.52
N GLY A 119 -24.11 2.39 -0.68
CA GLY A 119 -24.08 1.68 -1.96
C GLY A 119 -25.47 1.36 -2.52
N GLU A 120 -26.40 2.31 -2.51
CA GLU A 120 -27.76 2.12 -3.05
C GLU A 120 -27.77 2.00 -4.58
N ALA A 121 -26.69 2.42 -5.26
CA ALA A 121 -26.66 2.49 -6.72
C ALA A 121 -25.57 1.65 -7.41
N THR A 122 -24.70 0.95 -6.67
CA THR A 122 -23.54 0.31 -7.32
C THR A 122 -23.42 -1.20 -7.09
N PRO A 123 -23.35 -2.01 -8.17
CA PRO A 123 -23.21 -3.45 -8.05
C PRO A 123 -21.87 -3.83 -7.37
N PRO A 124 -21.84 -4.97 -6.66
CA PRO A 124 -20.69 -5.41 -5.86
C PRO A 124 -19.40 -5.60 -6.68
N ASP A 125 -19.52 -5.98 -7.95
CA ASP A 125 -18.36 -6.15 -8.85
C ASP A 125 -17.76 -4.80 -9.29
N GLY A 126 -18.57 -3.75 -9.39
CA GLY A 126 -18.11 -2.38 -9.63
C GLY A 126 -17.31 -1.83 -8.46
N ALA A 127 -17.74 -2.09 -7.23
CA ALA A 127 -17.04 -1.63 -6.02
C ALA A 127 -15.63 -2.25 -5.91
N THR A 128 -15.50 -3.52 -6.28
CA THR A 128 -14.21 -4.24 -6.31
C THR A 128 -13.24 -3.61 -7.30
N SER A 129 -13.68 -3.39 -8.54
CA SER A 129 -12.85 -2.83 -9.61
C SER A 129 -12.33 -1.43 -9.28
N ARG A 130 -13.19 -0.61 -8.66
CA ARG A 130 -12.82 0.75 -8.22
C ARG A 130 -11.85 0.76 -7.06
N ALA A 131 -12.08 -0.06 -6.03
CA ALA A 131 -11.15 -0.18 -4.93
C ALA A 131 -9.75 -0.63 -5.40
N ILE A 132 -9.68 -1.54 -6.39
CA ILE A 132 -8.43 -1.95 -7.04
C ILE A 132 -7.73 -0.77 -7.73
N ALA A 133 -8.46 0.07 -8.48
CA ALA A 133 -7.84 1.20 -9.16
C ALA A 133 -7.34 2.29 -8.22
N LEU A 134 -8.12 2.60 -7.17
CA LEU A 134 -7.74 3.58 -6.16
C LEU A 134 -6.48 3.14 -5.41
N VAL A 135 -6.41 1.86 -4.96
CA VAL A 135 -5.21 1.37 -4.27
C VAL A 135 -4.01 1.26 -5.21
N ASN A 136 -4.22 0.97 -6.50
CA ASN A 136 -3.15 0.95 -7.51
C ASN A 136 -2.50 2.32 -7.77
N CYS A 137 -3.14 3.42 -7.36
CA CYS A 137 -2.54 4.75 -7.38
C CYS A 137 -1.47 4.94 -6.29
N CYS A 138 -1.49 4.14 -5.22
CA CYS A 138 -0.60 4.35 -4.07
C CYS A 138 0.88 4.11 -4.38
N PRO A 139 1.30 3.02 -5.06
CA PRO A 139 2.72 2.74 -5.31
C PRO A 139 3.46 3.85 -6.09
N PRO A 140 2.92 4.39 -7.21
CA PRO A 140 3.60 5.48 -7.91
C PRO A 140 3.74 6.75 -7.07
N PHE A 141 2.72 7.11 -6.28
CA PHE A 141 2.80 8.26 -5.39
C PHE A 141 3.84 8.06 -4.29
N ARG A 142 3.87 6.86 -3.69
CA ARG A 142 4.86 6.50 -2.67
C ARG A 142 6.29 6.59 -3.21
N ALA A 143 6.54 5.98 -4.37
CA ALA A 143 7.84 6.01 -5.02
C ALA A 143 8.27 7.44 -5.39
N PHE A 144 7.32 8.29 -5.81
CA PHE A 144 7.60 9.67 -6.13
C PHE A 144 7.90 10.51 -4.89
N ALA A 145 7.14 10.35 -3.80
CA ALA A 145 7.41 11.01 -2.52
C ALA A 145 8.80 10.66 -1.97
N GLU A 146 9.18 9.37 -2.03
CA GLU A 146 10.53 8.92 -1.65
C GLU A 146 11.61 9.54 -2.53
N ARG A 147 11.39 9.61 -3.85
CA ARG A 147 12.33 10.25 -4.78
C ARG A 147 12.51 11.74 -4.46
N LEU A 148 11.44 12.46 -4.13
CA LEU A 148 11.53 13.88 -3.75
C LEU A 148 12.34 14.04 -2.44
N ALA A 149 12.12 13.17 -1.46
CA ALA A 149 12.86 13.20 -0.21
C ALA A 149 14.36 12.88 -0.38
N GLN A 150 14.72 12.02 -1.35
CA GLN A 150 16.12 11.66 -1.65
C GLN A 150 17.00 12.83 -2.13
N PHE A 151 16.40 13.97 -2.50
CA PHE A 151 17.18 15.20 -2.76
C PHE A 151 17.87 15.73 -1.49
N GLY A 152 17.46 15.29 -0.29
CA GLY A 152 18.21 15.53 0.94
C GLY A 152 17.98 16.90 1.57
N HIS A 153 16.79 17.49 1.38
CA HIS A 153 16.41 18.69 2.13
C HIS A 153 16.11 18.29 3.59
N PRO A 154 16.64 19.03 4.61
CA PRO A 154 16.56 18.64 6.02
C PRO A 154 15.12 18.55 6.55
N GLU A 155 14.20 19.32 5.98
CA GLU A 155 12.80 19.38 6.40
C GLU A 155 11.88 18.41 5.63
N SER A 156 12.42 17.54 4.76
CA SER A 156 11.61 16.63 3.94
C SER A 156 11.08 15.40 4.68
N GLU A 157 11.62 15.07 5.86
CA GLU A 157 11.21 13.87 6.60
C GLU A 157 9.75 13.91 7.05
N GLU A 158 9.27 15.06 7.53
CA GLU A 158 7.88 15.18 8.00
C GLU A 158 6.87 15.12 6.84
N PRO A 159 7.02 15.89 5.74
CA PRO A 159 6.19 15.73 4.55
C PRO A 159 6.22 14.31 3.96
N ARG A 160 7.39 13.65 3.96
CA ARG A 160 7.52 12.25 3.52
C ARG A 160 6.63 11.33 4.37
N ARG A 161 6.69 11.43 5.70
CA ARG A 161 5.85 10.65 6.61
C ARG A 161 4.36 10.92 6.41
N GLN A 162 3.97 12.19 6.22
CA GLN A 162 2.58 12.56 5.96
C GLN A 162 2.05 11.95 4.66
N ALA A 163 2.85 11.99 3.58
CA ALA A 163 2.51 11.35 2.32
C ALA A 163 2.29 9.82 2.49
N HIS A 164 3.19 9.14 3.21
CA HIS A 164 3.04 7.70 3.50
C HIS A 164 1.78 7.41 4.30
N ALA A 165 1.53 8.17 5.38
CA ALA A 165 0.37 7.97 6.24
C ALA A 165 -0.96 8.12 5.48
N ALA A 166 -1.07 9.12 4.59
CA ALA A 166 -2.24 9.32 3.75
C ALA A 166 -2.48 8.12 2.79
N LEU A 167 -1.40 7.65 2.13
CA LEU A 167 -1.47 6.51 1.21
C LEU A 167 -1.78 5.19 1.93
N GLU A 168 -1.23 4.98 3.13
CA GLU A 168 -1.58 3.82 3.96
C GLU A 168 -3.05 3.83 4.36
N LYS A 169 -3.61 4.99 4.70
CA LYS A 169 -5.04 5.09 5.03
C LYS A 169 -5.91 4.72 3.83
N VAL A 170 -5.58 5.20 2.63
CA VAL A 170 -6.26 4.79 1.38
C VAL A 170 -6.15 3.28 1.18
N THR A 171 -4.95 2.72 1.32
CA THR A 171 -4.71 1.27 1.18
C THR A 171 -5.57 0.46 2.15
N ARG A 172 -5.65 0.88 3.42
CA ARG A 172 -6.49 0.20 4.43
C ARG A 172 -7.98 0.27 4.09
N LEU A 173 -8.48 1.42 3.65
CA LEU A 173 -9.89 1.60 3.25
C LEU A 173 -10.25 0.70 2.06
N CYS A 174 -9.44 0.73 1.00
CA CYS A 174 -9.66 -0.12 -0.17
C CYS A 174 -9.58 -1.61 0.21
N ASN A 175 -8.60 -2.02 1.01
CA ASN A 175 -8.46 -3.41 1.45
C ASN A 175 -9.65 -3.87 2.31
N HIS A 176 -10.22 -2.97 3.13
CA HIS A 176 -11.42 -3.26 3.88
C HIS A 176 -12.58 -3.60 2.96
N VAL A 177 -12.87 -2.74 1.97
CA VAL A 177 -13.93 -2.96 0.98
C VAL A 177 -13.71 -4.25 0.19
N LEU A 178 -12.48 -4.49 -0.28
CA LEU A 178 -12.14 -5.69 -1.05
C LEU A 178 -12.34 -6.97 -0.24
N THR A 179 -12.00 -6.97 1.04
CA THR A 179 -12.06 -8.18 1.87
C THR A 179 -13.39 -8.37 2.60
N GLN A 180 -14.23 -7.34 2.70
CA GLN A 180 -15.47 -7.40 3.48
C GLN A 180 -16.35 -8.59 3.05
N ARG A 181 -16.68 -8.67 1.76
CA ARG A 181 -17.56 -9.72 1.24
C ARG A 181 -16.97 -11.12 1.42
N LEU A 182 -15.66 -11.26 1.19
CA LEU A 182 -14.96 -12.53 1.43
C LEU A 182 -15.19 -13.02 2.86
N PHE A 183 -15.00 -12.15 3.86
CA PHE A 183 -15.13 -12.57 5.25
C PHE A 183 -16.58 -12.79 5.69
N GLU A 184 -17.55 -12.12 5.07
CA GLU A 184 -18.98 -12.45 5.22
C GLU A 184 -19.27 -13.87 4.71
N ASP A 185 -18.76 -14.21 3.52
CA ASP A 185 -18.96 -15.52 2.88
C ASP A 185 -18.20 -16.65 3.62
N LEU A 186 -17.03 -16.35 4.20
CA LEU A 186 -16.23 -17.31 4.98
C LEU A 186 -16.80 -17.62 6.38
N LYS A 187 -17.45 -16.63 7.01
CA LYS A 187 -17.99 -16.71 8.39
C LYS A 187 -18.80 -17.99 8.69
N PRO A 188 -19.77 -18.42 7.86
CA PRO A 188 -20.53 -19.64 8.15
C PRO A 188 -19.67 -20.91 8.18
N TYR A 189 -18.57 -20.95 7.42
CA TYR A 189 -17.68 -22.11 7.35
C TYR A 189 -16.70 -22.15 8.51
N PHE A 190 -16.12 -21.01 8.91
CA PHE A 190 -15.33 -20.92 10.15
C PHE A 190 -16.16 -21.35 11.36
N ASN A 191 -17.45 -20.98 11.41
CA ASN A 191 -18.37 -21.40 12.46
C ASN A 191 -18.65 -22.90 12.48
N LYS A 192 -18.34 -23.67 11.43
CA LYS A 192 -18.46 -25.13 11.39
C LYS A 192 -17.19 -25.84 11.86
N LEU A 193 -16.03 -25.16 11.86
CA LEU A 193 -14.77 -25.73 12.33
C LEU A 193 -14.82 -26.00 13.84
N LEU A 194 -14.03 -26.99 14.27
CA LEU A 194 -13.87 -27.37 15.67
C LEU A 194 -15.19 -27.72 16.39
N LYS A 195 -16.18 -28.20 15.63
CA LYS A 195 -17.45 -28.78 16.11
C LYS A 195 -17.50 -30.28 15.81
N ARG A 196 -18.54 -30.97 16.31
CA ARG A 196 -18.71 -32.43 16.16
C ARG A 196 -18.46 -32.98 14.74
N LYS A 197 -18.95 -32.31 13.69
CA LYS A 197 -18.84 -32.77 12.30
C LYS A 197 -17.46 -32.50 11.66
N TRP A 198 -16.64 -31.62 12.24
CA TRP A 198 -15.35 -31.21 11.65
C TRP A 198 -14.35 -32.38 11.60
N LEU A 199 -14.35 -33.28 12.59
CA LEU A 199 -13.48 -34.46 12.59
C LEU A 199 -13.86 -35.54 11.57
N THR A 200 -15.02 -35.41 10.93
CA THR A 200 -15.56 -36.40 9.99
C THR A 200 -15.82 -35.81 8.59
N SER A 201 -15.63 -34.51 8.39
CA SER A 201 -15.87 -33.83 7.12
C SER A 201 -14.86 -32.70 6.89
N SER A 202 -14.30 -32.63 5.69
CA SER A 202 -13.45 -31.51 5.22
C SER A 202 -14.21 -30.42 4.48
N GLU A 203 -15.49 -30.64 4.17
CA GLU A 203 -16.31 -29.75 3.32
C GLU A 203 -16.23 -28.26 3.73
N ALA A 204 -16.30 -27.97 5.04
CA ALA A 204 -16.22 -26.59 5.52
C ALA A 204 -14.85 -25.96 5.29
N PHE A 205 -13.77 -26.71 5.51
CA PHE A 205 -12.41 -26.24 5.29
C PHE A 205 -12.09 -26.14 3.79
N ASP A 206 -12.50 -27.13 3.00
CA ASP A 206 -12.31 -27.14 1.54
C ASP A 206 -13.03 -25.93 0.90
N THR A 207 -14.23 -25.59 1.40
CA THR A 207 -14.96 -24.41 0.94
C THR A 207 -14.24 -23.10 1.30
N ILE A 208 -13.62 -23.03 2.49
CA ILE A 208 -12.79 -21.86 2.87
C ILE A 208 -11.64 -21.69 1.88
N VAL A 209 -10.89 -22.76 1.59
CA VAL A 209 -9.77 -22.73 0.65
C VAL A 209 -10.24 -22.33 -0.75
N MET A 210 -11.37 -22.87 -1.21
CA MET A 210 -11.97 -22.54 -2.50
C MET A 210 -12.38 -21.05 -2.58
N LEU A 211 -13.05 -20.51 -1.57
CA LEU A 211 -13.50 -19.12 -1.54
C LEU A 211 -12.31 -18.15 -1.55
N ILE A 212 -11.26 -18.41 -0.75
CA ILE A 212 -10.02 -17.61 -0.76
C ILE A 212 -9.36 -17.67 -2.14
N THR A 213 -9.26 -18.87 -2.73
CA THR A 213 -8.65 -19.05 -4.06
C THR A 213 -9.43 -18.28 -5.14
N SER A 214 -10.76 -18.41 -5.16
CA SER A 214 -11.63 -17.68 -6.10
C SER A 214 -11.52 -16.17 -5.93
N PHE A 215 -11.51 -15.69 -4.68
CA PHE A 215 -11.31 -14.27 -4.37
C PHE A 215 -10.00 -13.74 -4.94
N THR A 216 -8.88 -14.44 -4.73
CA THR A 216 -7.57 -13.98 -5.22
C THR A 216 -7.45 -13.93 -6.74
N GLN A 217 -8.24 -14.72 -7.48
CA GLN A 217 -8.29 -14.62 -8.94
C GLN A 217 -8.87 -13.28 -9.40
N LYS A 218 -9.81 -12.70 -8.64
CA LYS A 218 -10.39 -11.37 -8.92
C LYS A 218 -9.39 -10.23 -8.68
N LEU A 219 -8.32 -10.50 -7.95
CA LEU A 219 -7.30 -9.52 -7.57
C LEU A 219 -6.18 -9.36 -8.59
N ARG A 220 -6.18 -10.14 -9.69
CA ARG A 220 -5.17 -10.05 -10.76
C ARG A 220 -4.84 -8.62 -11.22
N PRO A 221 -5.77 -7.66 -11.28
CA PRO A 221 -5.44 -6.30 -11.70
C PRO A 221 -4.72 -5.46 -10.62
N LEU A 222 -4.55 -5.95 -9.39
CA LEU A 222 -3.75 -5.25 -8.37
C LEU A 222 -2.27 -5.22 -8.75
N ARG A 223 -1.61 -4.11 -8.43
CA ARG A 223 -0.15 -4.02 -8.48
C ARG A 223 0.47 -4.90 -7.37
N PRO A 224 1.74 -5.34 -7.53
CA PRO A 224 2.39 -6.26 -6.59
C PRO A 224 2.37 -5.80 -5.13
N GLU A 225 2.71 -4.53 -4.87
CA GLU A 225 2.75 -3.99 -3.50
C GLU A 225 1.35 -4.00 -2.81
N PRO A 226 0.28 -3.42 -3.39
CA PRO A 226 -1.07 -3.54 -2.85
C PRO A 226 -1.55 -4.98 -2.68
N TYR A 227 -1.24 -5.85 -3.65
CA TYR A 227 -1.58 -7.27 -3.59
C TYR A 227 -0.96 -7.95 -2.37
N GLN A 228 0.34 -7.77 -2.16
CA GLN A 228 1.06 -8.39 -1.05
C GLN A 228 0.53 -7.92 0.31
N VAL A 229 0.24 -6.61 0.45
CA VAL A 229 -0.37 -6.06 1.68
C VAL A 229 -1.74 -6.70 1.94
N LEU A 230 -2.58 -6.79 0.91
CA LEU A 230 -3.93 -7.36 1.04
C LEU A 230 -3.90 -8.86 1.34
N VAL A 231 -3.08 -9.65 0.65
CA VAL A 231 -2.94 -11.09 0.92
C VAL A 231 -2.38 -11.34 2.33
N SER A 232 -1.43 -10.53 2.79
CA SER A 232 -0.87 -10.65 4.15
C SER A 232 -1.92 -10.36 5.23
N GLU A 233 -2.83 -9.42 4.99
CA GLU A 233 -3.96 -9.16 5.88
C GLU A 233 -5.01 -10.28 5.84
N VAL A 234 -5.30 -10.84 4.65
CA VAL A 234 -6.17 -12.02 4.53
C VAL A 234 -5.57 -13.21 5.27
N HIS A 235 -4.27 -13.46 5.13
CA HIS A 235 -3.56 -14.51 5.84
C HIS A 235 -3.74 -14.37 7.36
N ARG A 236 -3.44 -13.19 7.89
CA ARG A 236 -3.61 -12.87 9.31
C ARG A 236 -5.03 -13.12 9.80
N ARG A 237 -6.03 -12.58 9.10
CA ARG A 237 -7.44 -12.71 9.49
C ARG A 237 -7.96 -14.14 9.38
N VAL A 238 -7.55 -14.90 8.36
CA VAL A 238 -7.90 -16.32 8.20
C VAL A 238 -7.34 -17.15 9.35
N LEU A 239 -6.07 -16.94 9.73
CA LEU A 239 -5.50 -17.66 10.86
C LEU A 239 -6.19 -17.27 12.17
N LEU A 240 -6.47 -15.99 12.39
CA LEU A 240 -7.22 -15.54 13.58
C LEU A 240 -8.59 -16.20 13.69
N GLU A 241 -9.36 -16.24 12.60
CA GLU A 241 -10.68 -16.91 12.60
C GLU A 241 -10.55 -18.44 12.76
N TYR A 242 -9.47 -19.04 12.25
CA TYR A 242 -9.19 -20.47 12.39
C TYR A 242 -8.84 -20.85 13.84
N VAL A 243 -7.97 -20.07 14.51
CA VAL A 243 -7.51 -20.37 15.88
C VAL A 243 -8.48 -19.92 16.97
N ARG A 244 -9.34 -18.92 16.70
CA ARG A 244 -10.28 -18.38 17.69
C ARG A 244 -11.11 -19.45 18.42
N PRO A 245 -11.68 -20.48 17.75
CA PRO A 245 -12.44 -21.52 18.44
C PRO A 245 -11.59 -22.44 19.33
N LEU A 246 -10.28 -22.58 19.05
CA LEU A 246 -9.34 -23.30 19.92
C LEU A 246 -9.16 -22.55 21.24
N MET A 247 -8.99 -21.22 21.16
CA MET A 247 -8.83 -20.36 22.33
C MET A 247 -10.11 -20.25 23.17
N GLN A 248 -11.28 -20.37 22.53
CA GLN A 248 -12.59 -20.30 23.21
C GLN A 248 -13.06 -21.64 23.79
N VAL A 249 -12.19 -22.66 23.86
CA VAL A 249 -12.50 -23.99 24.42
C VAL A 249 -13.76 -24.62 23.81
N ARG A 250 -13.97 -24.46 22.49
CA ARG A 250 -15.15 -25.04 21.81
C ARG A 250 -15.12 -26.57 21.72
N MET A 251 -13.99 -27.19 22.05
CA MET A 251 -13.78 -28.62 21.96
C MET A 251 -13.05 -29.15 23.20
N VAL A 252 -13.61 -30.18 23.82
CA VAL A 252 -12.98 -30.91 24.93
C VAL A 252 -12.59 -32.30 24.45
N CYS A 253 -11.30 -32.63 24.54
CA CYS A 253 -10.79 -33.95 24.19
C CYS A 253 -10.95 -34.91 25.38
N THR A 254 -11.87 -35.87 25.28
CA THR A 254 -12.19 -36.82 26.35
C THR A 254 -11.29 -38.06 26.40
N SER A 255 -10.42 -38.27 25.40
CA SER A 255 -9.49 -39.40 25.33
C SER A 255 -8.23 -39.06 24.55
N ALA A 256 -7.14 -39.79 24.81
CA ALA A 256 -5.89 -39.68 24.04
C ALA A 256 -6.12 -39.92 22.53
N LYS A 257 -6.98 -40.89 22.18
CA LYS A 257 -7.36 -41.16 20.79
C LYS A 257 -8.07 -39.97 20.13
N MET A 258 -9.01 -39.33 20.82
CA MET A 258 -9.67 -38.11 20.33
C MET A 258 -8.66 -36.97 20.16
N ARG A 259 -7.77 -36.81 21.14
CA ARG A 259 -6.72 -35.78 21.14
C ARG A 259 -5.77 -35.94 19.96
N ALA A 260 -5.30 -37.16 19.69
CA ALA A 260 -4.47 -37.48 18.53
C ALA A 260 -5.19 -37.20 17.20
N ARG A 261 -6.49 -37.52 17.09
CA ARG A 261 -7.28 -37.20 15.88
C ARG A 261 -7.42 -35.71 15.65
N VAL A 262 -7.65 -34.92 16.70
CA VAL A 262 -7.73 -33.45 16.62
C VAL A 262 -6.36 -32.88 16.20
N ALA A 263 -5.28 -33.33 16.84
CA ALA A 263 -3.93 -32.88 16.52
C ALA A 263 -3.51 -33.22 15.09
N ALA A 264 -3.83 -34.42 14.60
CA ALA A 264 -3.59 -34.80 13.22
C ALA A 264 -4.34 -33.88 12.25
N ARG A 265 -5.64 -33.65 12.51
CA ARG A 265 -6.48 -32.81 11.65
C ARG A 265 -6.03 -31.34 11.62
N LEU A 266 -5.66 -30.78 12.78
CA LEU A 266 -5.07 -29.44 12.86
C LEU A 266 -3.77 -29.35 12.06
N GLY A 267 -2.92 -30.37 12.14
CA GLY A 267 -1.67 -30.42 11.37
C GLY A 267 -1.91 -30.43 9.85
N ASP A 268 -2.87 -31.22 9.40
CA ASP A 268 -3.23 -31.30 7.97
C ASP A 268 -3.82 -29.99 7.44
N GLU A 269 -4.73 -29.37 8.19
CA GLU A 269 -5.35 -28.10 7.80
C GLU A 269 -4.34 -26.94 7.90
N ALA A 270 -3.45 -26.93 8.90
CA ALA A 270 -2.36 -25.96 9.00
C ALA A 270 -1.42 -26.03 7.80
N ARG A 271 -1.04 -27.24 7.40
CA ARG A 271 -0.21 -27.46 6.21
C ARG A 271 -0.89 -26.93 4.95
N GLN A 272 -2.18 -27.20 4.77
CA GLN A 272 -2.94 -26.70 3.62
C GLN A 272 -3.08 -25.17 3.61
N LEU A 273 -3.29 -24.53 4.76
CA LEU A 273 -3.30 -23.07 4.87
C LEU A 273 -1.93 -22.46 4.53
N ARG A 274 -0.85 -23.04 5.06
CA ARG A 274 0.53 -22.63 4.72
C ARG A 274 0.79 -22.75 3.22
N GLU A 275 0.46 -23.90 2.62
CA GLU A 275 0.61 -24.11 1.17
C GLU A 275 -0.22 -23.11 0.36
N LEU A 276 -1.45 -22.80 0.80
CA LEU A 276 -2.29 -21.79 0.17
C LEU A 276 -1.63 -20.41 0.22
N PHE A 277 -1.25 -19.91 1.40
CA PHE A 277 -0.68 -18.57 1.53
C PHE A 277 0.74 -18.44 0.97
N THR A 278 1.49 -19.54 0.91
CA THR A 278 2.76 -19.60 0.17
C THR A 278 2.52 -19.41 -1.33
N ARG A 279 1.52 -20.11 -1.93
CA ARG A 279 1.17 -19.92 -3.36
C ARG A 279 0.65 -18.53 -3.67
N LEU A 280 0.03 -17.87 -2.70
CA LEU A 280 -0.46 -16.51 -2.81
C LEU A 280 0.61 -15.45 -2.51
N ASP A 281 1.86 -15.84 -2.27
CA ASP A 281 2.98 -14.95 -1.98
C ASP A 281 2.74 -14.01 -0.79
N SER A 282 2.15 -14.55 0.28
CA SER A 282 1.95 -13.79 1.52
C SER A 282 3.28 -13.40 2.18
N ALA A 283 3.42 -12.14 2.57
CA ALA A 283 4.58 -11.65 3.33
C ALA A 283 4.50 -11.94 4.83
N SER A 284 3.59 -12.82 5.27
CA SER A 284 3.39 -13.18 6.67
C SER A 284 3.66 -14.67 6.98
N PRO A 285 4.74 -15.31 6.50
CA PRO A 285 5.00 -16.73 6.75
C PRO A 285 5.26 -17.05 8.23
N TRP A 286 5.60 -16.04 9.04
CA TRP A 286 5.75 -16.20 10.50
C TRP A 286 4.46 -16.70 11.18
N LEU A 287 3.29 -16.37 10.60
CA LEU A 287 1.99 -16.84 11.07
C LEU A 287 1.80 -18.35 10.92
N ASP A 288 2.46 -18.99 9.96
CA ASP A 288 2.27 -20.42 9.65
C ASP A 288 2.58 -21.34 10.83
N SER A 289 3.36 -20.84 11.80
CA SER A 289 3.76 -21.58 13.00
C SER A 289 2.67 -21.65 14.07
N VAL A 290 1.65 -20.77 14.07
CA VAL A 290 0.69 -20.67 15.18
C VAL A 290 -0.11 -21.97 15.38
N VAL A 291 -0.67 -22.54 14.31
CA VAL A 291 -1.48 -23.75 14.41
C VAL A 291 -0.63 -24.98 14.77
N PRO A 292 0.56 -25.19 14.18
CA PRO A 292 1.50 -26.21 14.64
C PRO A 292 1.84 -26.11 16.13
N ARG A 293 2.11 -24.92 16.68
CA ARG A 293 2.38 -24.75 18.12
C ARG A 293 1.19 -25.13 18.98
N LEU A 294 -0.01 -24.69 18.60
CA LEU A 294 -1.24 -25.06 19.30
C LEU A 294 -1.54 -26.57 19.22
N ARG A 295 -1.18 -27.20 18.10
CA ARG A 295 -1.25 -28.66 17.96
C ARG A 295 -0.31 -29.37 18.93
N GLU A 296 0.92 -28.88 19.11
CA GLU A 296 1.86 -29.51 20.05
C GLU A 296 1.33 -29.48 21.49
N LEU A 297 0.69 -28.38 21.92
CA LEU A 297 0.02 -28.30 23.23
C LEU A 297 -1.07 -29.37 23.43
N LEU A 298 -1.65 -29.90 22.35
CA LEU A 298 -2.59 -31.01 22.43
C LEU A 298 -1.90 -32.38 22.50
N VAL A 299 -0.67 -32.53 22.04
CA VAL A 299 -0.01 -33.86 21.99
C VAL A 299 0.92 -34.07 23.18
N LEU A 300 1.48 -32.99 23.73
CA LEU A 300 2.38 -33.05 24.88
C LEU A 300 1.67 -33.54 26.13
N GLU A 301 2.26 -34.55 26.79
CA GLU A 301 1.76 -35.12 28.05
C GLU A 301 2.58 -34.66 29.26
N ASP A 302 3.87 -34.37 29.04
CA ASP A 302 4.78 -33.93 30.10
C ASP A 302 4.58 -32.44 30.44
N THR A 303 4.55 -32.14 31.74
CA THR A 303 4.27 -30.78 32.23
C THR A 303 5.40 -29.81 31.89
N ALA A 304 6.67 -30.25 31.95
CA ALA A 304 7.79 -29.39 31.60
C ALA A 304 7.79 -29.08 30.09
N ALA A 305 7.52 -30.08 29.25
CA ALA A 305 7.38 -29.88 27.81
C ALA A 305 6.22 -28.91 27.46
N LEU A 306 5.08 -29.03 28.13
CA LEU A 306 3.96 -28.09 27.97
C LEU A 306 4.35 -26.66 28.36
N GLN A 307 5.02 -26.47 29.50
CA GLN A 307 5.49 -25.16 29.95
C GLN A 307 6.46 -24.52 28.94
N MET A 308 7.36 -25.33 28.37
CA MET A 308 8.30 -24.88 27.34
C MET A 308 7.57 -24.42 26.08
N GLU A 309 6.62 -25.21 25.57
CA GLU A 309 5.89 -24.85 24.35
C GLU A 309 5.00 -23.61 24.56
N VAL A 310 4.36 -23.47 25.74
CA VAL A 310 3.64 -22.26 26.11
C VAL A 310 4.58 -21.04 26.14
N GLY A 311 5.78 -21.19 26.71
CA GLY A 311 6.78 -20.12 26.73
C GLY A 311 7.21 -19.70 25.32
N VAL A 312 7.37 -20.66 24.41
CA VAL A 312 7.67 -20.38 23.00
C VAL A 312 6.49 -19.70 22.29
N LEU A 313 5.26 -20.15 22.52
CA LEU A 313 4.06 -19.53 21.94
C LEU A 313 3.91 -18.07 22.39
N ALA A 314 4.10 -17.79 23.69
CA ALA A 314 4.02 -16.43 24.23
C ALA A 314 5.14 -15.50 23.71
N ARG A 315 6.32 -16.06 23.41
CA ARG A 315 7.42 -15.30 22.80
C ARG A 315 7.12 -14.95 21.34
N ASP A 316 6.65 -15.94 20.58
CA ASP A 316 6.42 -15.78 19.14
C ASP A 316 5.10 -15.02 18.85
N PHE A 317 4.13 -15.09 19.76
CA PHE A 317 2.81 -14.46 19.67
C PHE A 317 2.45 -13.77 21.00
N PRO A 318 3.04 -12.60 21.31
CA PRO A 318 2.86 -11.92 22.60
C PRO A 318 1.45 -11.37 22.84
N ASP A 319 0.61 -11.36 21.82
CA ASP A 319 -0.81 -11.00 21.88
C ASP A 319 -1.70 -12.15 22.39
N VAL A 320 -1.21 -13.39 22.38
CA VAL A 320 -1.90 -14.55 22.96
C VAL A 320 -1.85 -14.45 24.49
N ARG A 321 -3.03 -14.35 25.12
CA ARG A 321 -3.22 -14.29 26.57
C ARG A 321 -4.09 -15.44 27.05
#